data_AF-A0A6P7HS01-F1
#
_entry.id   AF-A0A6P7HS01-F1
#
_cell.length_a   1.000
_cell.length_b   1.000
_cell.length_c   1.000
_cell.angle_alpha   90.00
_cell.angle_beta   90.00
_cell.angle_gamma   90.00
#
_symmetry.space_group_name_H-M   'P 1'
#
loop_
_entity.id
_entity.type
_entity.pdbx_description
1 polymer ?
#
loop_
_entity_poly.entity_id
_entity_poly.type
_entity_poly.pdbx_seq_one_letter_code
_entity_poly.pdbx_strand_id
1 'polypeptide(L)'
;MELSTEELLQKLQERGINVTEEEAQRFRDNEVDGETIECGLTDNMIAFLFSGSFKKQAKFNKFVKELKDDVVTLTLQPVPEEFYVQPLAEERNQANRRLPAVFVIPPFPRDIQTRLDNKEACQKSSRDRHKIIRVLHEAMLEYTMYPTNAEYVQVVKALIMKYPFLMDMEGNGYDTWHQSLKRKFKAERAPLIHNDEVKRSKEKFGNRGSRGSTETAGTCPRPVSEVPAVIGEDATSIERHVHDLHMQYEKIQPDNSVVKDRMQRTFVWRRKEITDGMKVEDVLRKYPFLGTPSGLWEEVDRIHPSAVNLCHRLKEGFTCIVPKVIKLVEGKSTLAKIYSELREELLAEQLPEVDFRAALVMLPLIFKEKVDHFISVGQRVSWSPYPTVQLGDSDWKMASARKVPISVRVDGVDLCQGTGVEEGVIAAFCAYFVFNLAYPPYLKKTLTFLQRTILNITEVGDKALPVTITRTINLLF
;
A
#
# COMPACT_ATOMS: atom_id res chain seq x y z
N MET A 1 13.61 31.85 3.55
CA MET A 1 12.77 32.89 4.19
C MET A 1 13.34 33.17 5.56
N GLU A 2 13.97 34.33 5.74
CA GLU A 2 14.52 34.76 7.03
C GLU A 2 13.38 35.33 7.88
N LEU A 3 12.65 34.45 8.56
CA LEU A 3 11.63 34.79 9.55
C LEU A 3 12.03 34.05 10.83
N SER A 4 12.31 34.77 11.90
CA SER A 4 12.59 34.14 13.20
C SER A 4 11.33 33.47 13.77
N THR A 5 11.49 32.56 14.72
CA THR A 5 10.39 31.87 15.40
C THR A 5 9.37 32.85 16.00
N GLU A 6 9.82 33.95 16.59
CA GLU A 6 8.96 34.96 17.21
C GLU A 6 8.16 35.77 16.17
N GLU A 7 8.79 36.17 15.07
CA GLU A 7 8.11 36.87 13.98
C GLU A 7 7.10 35.95 13.27
N LEU A 8 7.42 34.65 13.17
CA LEU A 8 6.50 33.64 12.66
C LEU A 8 5.26 33.53 13.57
N LEU A 9 5.45 33.41 14.88
CA LEU A 9 4.35 33.34 15.84
C LEU A 9 3.45 34.59 15.78
N GLN A 10 4.05 35.77 15.65
CA GLN A 10 3.30 37.02 15.47
C GLN A 10 2.47 37.02 14.18
N LYS A 11 3.06 36.60 13.03
CA LYS A 11 2.33 36.50 11.76
C LYS A 11 1.19 35.49 11.80
N LEU A 12 1.35 34.38 12.52
CA LEU A 12 0.28 33.41 12.72
C LEU A 12 -0.91 34.03 13.47
N GLN A 13 -0.64 34.83 14.49
CA GLN A 13 -1.67 35.52 15.27
C GLN A 13 -2.39 36.59 14.41
N GLU A 14 -1.66 37.38 13.63
CA GLU A 14 -2.22 38.36 12.68
C GLU A 14 -3.14 37.72 11.63
N ARG A 15 -2.83 36.49 11.21
CA ARG A 15 -3.65 35.71 10.27
C ARG A 15 -4.77 34.91 10.96
N GLY A 16 -5.04 35.18 12.23
CA GLY A 16 -6.16 34.60 12.98
C GLY A 16 -5.97 33.14 13.36
N ILE A 17 -4.72 32.70 13.53
CA ILE A 17 -4.33 31.44 14.16
C ILE A 17 -3.95 31.77 15.61
N ASN A 18 -4.89 31.56 16.53
CA ASN A 18 -4.64 31.81 17.95
C ASN A 18 -3.75 30.68 18.52
N VAL A 19 -2.46 30.96 18.68
CA VAL A 19 -1.46 30.05 19.24
C VAL A 19 -1.46 30.20 20.75
N THR A 20 -1.67 29.10 21.50
CA THR A 20 -1.58 29.16 22.98
C THR A 20 -0.13 29.23 23.42
N GLU A 21 0.15 29.64 24.66
CA GLU A 21 1.52 29.73 25.16
C GLU A 21 2.23 28.36 25.12
N GLU A 22 1.50 27.26 25.36
CA GLU A 22 2.02 25.90 25.28
C GLU A 22 2.28 25.42 23.84
N GLU A 23 1.57 25.99 22.86
CA GLU A 23 1.86 25.76 21.44
C GLU A 23 3.05 26.61 21.01
N ALA A 24 3.09 27.89 21.39
CA ALA A 24 4.20 28.81 21.12
C ALA A 24 5.52 28.27 21.68
N GLN A 25 5.48 27.68 22.88
CA GLN A 25 6.64 27.02 23.46
C GLN A 25 7.14 25.85 22.61
N ARG A 26 6.25 25.09 21.94
CA ARG A 26 6.67 24.03 21.01
C ARG A 26 7.32 24.59 19.76
N PHE A 27 6.87 25.73 19.25
CA PHE A 27 7.55 26.40 18.13
C PHE A 27 8.97 26.82 18.55
N ARG A 28 9.15 27.35 19.77
CA ARG A 28 10.47 27.70 20.31
C ARG A 28 11.36 26.49 20.58
N ASP A 29 10.85 25.48 21.28
CA ASP A 29 11.61 24.27 21.65
C ASP A 29 12.08 23.46 20.44
N ASN A 30 11.38 23.60 19.31
CA ASN A 30 11.70 22.91 18.06
C ASN A 30 12.29 23.84 17.00
N GLU A 31 12.69 25.06 17.38
CA GLU A 31 13.32 26.07 16.51
C GLU A 31 12.54 26.26 15.18
N VAL A 32 11.21 26.27 15.24
CA VAL A 32 10.36 26.34 14.05
C VAL A 32 10.31 27.77 13.55
N ASP A 33 11.13 28.06 12.57
CA ASP A 33 11.29 29.36 11.92
C ASP A 33 10.85 29.33 10.44
N GLY A 34 11.04 30.44 9.73
CA GLY A 34 10.69 30.57 8.31
C GLY A 34 11.44 29.60 7.40
N GLU A 35 12.72 29.30 7.70
CA GLU A 35 13.53 28.34 6.95
C GLU A 35 13.00 26.91 7.16
N THR A 36 12.59 26.59 8.39
CA THR A 36 11.99 25.31 8.75
C THR A 36 10.68 25.06 7.99
N ILE A 37 9.85 26.10 7.81
CA ILE A 37 8.63 26.04 7.00
C ILE A 37 8.95 25.82 5.51
N GLU A 38 9.97 26.49 4.97
CA GLU A 38 10.41 26.31 3.59
C GLU A 38 10.92 24.89 3.32
N CYS A 39 11.68 24.33 4.27
CA CYS A 39 12.18 22.95 4.21
C CYS A 39 11.06 21.89 4.23
N GLY A 40 9.85 22.28 4.62
CA GLY A 40 8.65 21.47 4.58
C GLY A 40 8.42 20.69 5.87
N LEU A 41 7.38 21.09 6.61
CA LEU A 41 6.89 20.36 7.76
C LEU A 41 5.94 19.23 7.33
N THR A 42 6.09 18.05 7.93
CA THR A 42 5.16 16.93 7.72
C THR A 42 3.89 17.11 8.54
N ASP A 43 2.77 16.51 8.11
CA ASP A 43 1.49 16.60 8.83
C ASP A 43 1.60 16.17 10.30
N ASN A 44 2.45 15.19 10.61
CA ASN A 44 2.70 14.74 11.99
C ASN A 44 3.43 15.81 12.83
N MET A 45 4.36 16.56 12.23
CA MET A 45 5.06 17.66 12.90
C MET A 45 4.09 18.83 13.16
N ILE A 46 3.24 19.16 12.19
CA ILE A 46 2.23 20.21 12.33
C ILE A 46 1.18 19.81 13.39
N ALA A 47 0.79 18.53 13.44
CA ALA A 47 -0.10 18.00 14.46
C ALA A 47 0.49 18.11 15.88
N PHE A 48 1.80 17.88 16.01
CA PHE A 48 2.53 18.05 17.27
C PHE A 48 2.56 19.52 17.74
N LEU A 49 2.78 20.46 16.82
CA LEU A 49 2.82 21.89 17.10
C LEU A 49 1.47 22.43 17.61
N PHE A 50 0.36 21.95 17.06
CA PHE A 50 -1.00 22.45 17.39
C PHE A 50 -1.81 21.52 18.30
N SER A 51 -1.17 20.67 19.11
CA SER A 51 -1.83 19.74 20.05
C SER A 51 -2.98 18.91 19.45
N GLY A 52 -2.93 18.59 18.15
CA GLY A 52 -4.02 17.88 17.46
C GLY A 52 -5.20 18.75 17.00
N SER A 53 -5.14 20.07 17.09
CA SER A 53 -6.20 20.96 16.59
C SER A 53 -6.23 21.00 15.05
N PHE A 54 -7.09 20.19 14.43
CA PHE A 54 -7.22 20.11 12.97
C PHE A 54 -7.51 21.47 12.30
N LYS A 55 -8.27 22.34 12.98
CA LYS A 55 -8.60 23.68 12.47
C LYS A 55 -7.37 24.58 12.41
N LYS A 56 -6.48 24.53 13.41
CA LYS A 56 -5.22 25.30 13.40
C LYS A 56 -4.24 24.73 12.38
N GLN A 57 -4.13 23.40 12.27
CA GLN A 57 -3.30 22.73 11.26
C GLN A 57 -3.70 23.10 9.83
N ALA A 58 -4.99 23.07 9.51
CA ALA A 58 -5.49 23.44 8.18
C ALA A 58 -5.23 24.92 7.86
N LYS A 59 -5.43 25.83 8.83
CA LYS A 59 -5.12 27.26 8.68
C LYS A 59 -3.62 27.50 8.51
N PHE A 60 -2.78 26.81 9.26
CA PHE A 60 -1.32 26.88 9.15
C PHE A 60 -0.85 26.41 7.78
N ASN A 61 -1.36 25.29 7.26
CA ASN A 61 -1.05 24.82 5.90
C ASN A 61 -1.46 25.82 4.82
N LYS A 62 -2.62 26.49 4.98
CA LYS A 62 -3.03 27.57 4.09
C LYS A 62 -2.08 28.78 4.16
N PHE A 63 -1.68 29.18 5.36
CA PHE A 63 -0.71 30.25 5.58
C PHE A 63 0.66 29.94 4.95
N VAL A 64 1.17 28.71 5.10
CA VAL A 64 2.43 28.27 4.47
C VAL A 64 2.34 28.32 2.95
N LYS A 65 1.17 27.99 2.37
CA LYS A 65 0.94 28.07 0.93
C LYS A 65 0.94 29.52 0.45
N GLU A 66 0.21 30.40 1.13
CA GLU A 66 0.14 31.83 0.78
C GLU A 66 1.51 32.53 0.94
N LEU A 67 2.28 32.17 1.97
CA LEU A 67 3.65 32.66 2.15
C LEU A 67 4.59 32.22 1.01
N LYS A 68 4.42 31.01 0.49
CA LYS A 68 5.20 30.51 -0.65
C LYS A 68 4.81 31.20 -1.95
N ASP A 69 3.54 31.59 -2.08
CA ASP A 69 3.03 32.34 -3.23
C ASP A 69 3.44 33.83 -3.16
N ASP A 70 3.47 34.46 -1.98
CA ASP A 70 3.85 35.88 -1.79
C ASP A 70 5.35 36.17 -2.01
N VAL A 71 6.25 35.20 -1.77
CA VAL A 71 7.70 35.33 -2.04
C VAL A 71 7.99 35.40 -3.55
N VAL A 72 7.11 34.82 -4.38
CA VAL A 72 7.25 34.84 -5.85
C VAL A 72 6.90 36.22 -6.44
N THR A 73 6.14 37.05 -5.73
CA THR A 73 5.62 38.32 -6.24
C THR A 73 6.48 39.55 -5.90
N LEU A 74 7.42 39.47 -4.95
CA LEU A 74 8.11 40.63 -4.36
C LEU A 74 9.54 40.93 -4.89
N THR A 75 10.02 40.26 -5.94
CA THR A 75 11.38 40.46 -6.49
C THR A 75 11.42 40.96 -7.93
N LEU A 76 10.55 41.92 -8.28
CA LEU A 76 10.64 42.64 -9.56
C LEU A 76 10.80 44.15 -9.33
N GLN A 77 12.05 44.63 -9.34
CA GLN A 77 12.37 46.01 -9.69
C GLN A 77 12.98 46.04 -11.11
N PRO A 78 12.58 46.99 -11.99
CA PRO A 78 13.07 47.06 -13.35
C PRO A 78 14.38 47.86 -13.43
N VAL A 79 15.39 47.27 -14.05
CA VAL A 79 16.64 47.94 -14.46
C VAL A 79 16.59 48.21 -15.98
N PRO A 80 17.10 49.35 -16.48
CA PRO A 80 16.85 49.84 -17.84
C PRO A 80 17.45 48.97 -18.94
N GLU A 81 16.75 48.93 -20.07
CA GLU A 81 17.09 48.24 -21.31
C GLU A 81 18.45 48.68 -21.88
N GLU A 82 19.44 47.79 -21.87
CA GLU A 82 20.38 47.66 -22.99
C GLU A 82 20.68 46.18 -23.25
N PHE A 83 20.11 45.69 -24.35
CA PHE A 83 20.45 44.52 -25.15
C PHE A 83 20.86 43.22 -24.44
N TYR A 84 19.88 42.36 -24.13
CA TYR A 84 20.00 40.93 -24.44
C TYR A 84 18.65 40.39 -24.92
N VAL A 85 18.62 39.99 -26.19
CA VAL A 85 17.50 39.31 -26.83
C VAL A 85 17.32 37.94 -26.16
N GLN A 86 16.09 37.66 -25.67
CA GLN A 86 15.67 36.31 -25.29
C GLN A 86 15.64 35.41 -26.53
N PRO A 87 16.27 34.22 -26.53
CA PRO A 87 15.83 33.14 -27.38
C PRO A 87 14.66 32.42 -26.72
N LEU A 88 13.71 32.08 -27.58
CA LEU A 88 12.53 31.25 -27.34
C LEU A 88 12.83 30.00 -26.48
N ALA A 89 11.76 29.45 -25.91
CA ALA A 89 11.67 28.30 -25.00
C ALA A 89 12.22 26.95 -25.54
N GLU A 90 13.19 26.95 -26.44
CA GLU A 90 13.81 25.78 -27.07
C GLU A 90 15.20 25.44 -26.48
N GLU A 91 15.81 26.31 -25.65
CA GLU A 91 17.18 26.11 -25.13
C GLU A 91 17.31 25.50 -23.71
N ARG A 92 16.23 25.03 -23.07
CA ARG A 92 16.34 24.18 -21.85
C ARG A 92 16.51 22.68 -22.13
N ASN A 93 16.79 22.31 -23.38
CA ASN A 93 17.07 20.93 -23.81
C ASN A 93 18.58 20.65 -24.05
N GLN A 94 19.48 21.34 -23.33
CA GLN A 94 20.89 20.96 -23.27
C GLN A 94 21.35 20.63 -21.85
N ALA A 95 21.02 19.42 -21.38
CA ALA A 95 21.75 18.77 -20.29
C ALA A 95 21.75 17.24 -20.48
N ASN A 96 22.23 16.77 -21.63
CA ASN A 96 22.74 15.40 -21.80
C ASN A 96 24.28 15.43 -21.67
N ARG A 97 24.80 16.08 -20.61
CA ARG A 97 26.24 16.05 -20.31
C ARG A 97 26.54 14.74 -19.59
N ARG A 98 27.35 13.86 -20.20
CA ARG A 98 27.82 12.65 -19.53
C ARG A 98 28.66 13.05 -18.32
N LEU A 99 28.53 12.30 -17.22
CA LEU A 99 29.39 12.48 -16.05
C LEU A 99 30.86 12.33 -16.48
N PRO A 100 31.79 13.20 -16.04
CA PRO A 100 33.21 13.08 -16.38
C PRO A 100 33.75 11.72 -15.91
N ALA A 101 34.71 11.14 -16.64
CA ALA A 101 35.29 9.83 -16.30
C ALA A 101 35.96 9.80 -14.91
N VAL A 102 36.37 10.97 -14.40
CA VAL A 102 36.82 11.17 -13.02
C VAL A 102 35.90 12.19 -12.37
N PHE A 103 35.14 11.77 -11.36
CA PHE A 103 34.28 12.65 -10.60
C PHE A 103 35.05 13.23 -9.41
N VAL A 104 35.18 14.55 -9.37
CA VAL A 104 35.85 15.25 -8.26
C VAL A 104 34.82 15.57 -7.19
N ILE A 105 35.09 15.14 -5.96
CA ILE A 105 34.19 15.39 -4.84
C ILE A 105 34.23 16.88 -4.48
N PRO A 106 33.10 17.61 -4.58
CA PRO A 106 33.01 19.03 -4.25
C PRO A 106 33.31 19.29 -2.76
N PRO A 107 33.61 20.55 -2.38
CA PRO A 107 33.73 20.92 -0.98
C PRO A 107 32.39 20.73 -0.25
N PHE A 108 32.44 20.23 0.98
CA PHE A 108 31.26 20.14 1.83
C PHE A 108 31.06 21.42 2.66
N PRO A 109 29.83 21.69 3.15
CA PRO A 109 29.59 22.71 4.18
C PRO A 109 30.57 22.60 5.35
N ARG A 110 30.98 23.73 5.92
CA ARG A 110 32.08 23.81 6.91
C ARG A 110 31.93 22.84 8.08
N ASP A 111 30.72 22.67 8.59
CA ASP A 111 30.42 21.74 9.68
C ASP A 111 30.69 20.28 9.30
N ILE A 112 30.35 19.88 8.07
CA ILE A 112 30.61 18.54 7.55
C ILE A 112 32.08 18.38 7.17
N GLN A 113 32.67 19.37 6.52
CA GLN A 113 34.08 19.33 6.12
C GLN A 113 34.99 19.18 7.35
N THR A 114 34.73 19.93 8.43
CA THR A 114 35.50 19.83 9.68
C THR A 114 35.43 18.42 10.30
N ARG A 115 34.26 17.79 10.30
CA ARG A 115 34.08 16.41 10.80
C ARG A 115 34.77 15.38 9.92
N LEU A 116 34.74 15.58 8.59
CA LEU A 116 35.45 14.72 7.65
C LEU A 116 36.97 14.86 7.80
N ASP A 117 37.47 16.07 8.02
CA ASP A 117 38.89 16.34 8.28
C ASP A 117 39.34 15.68 9.60
N ASN A 118 38.45 15.64 10.60
CA ASN A 118 38.63 14.92 11.86
C ASN A 118 38.42 13.39 11.75
N LYS A 119 38.12 12.86 10.56
CA LYS A 119 37.85 11.43 10.29
C LYS A 119 36.68 10.85 11.10
N GLU A 120 35.68 11.66 11.41
CA GLU A 120 34.50 11.20 12.14
C GLU A 120 33.60 10.30 11.27
N ALA A 121 32.90 9.36 11.92
CA ALA A 121 32.05 8.38 11.25
C ALA A 121 30.69 8.98 10.83
N CYS A 122 30.69 9.94 9.89
CA CYS A 122 29.50 10.63 9.39
C CYS A 122 28.45 9.68 8.79
N GLN A 123 28.82 8.47 8.38
CA GLN A 123 27.88 7.44 7.89
C GLN A 123 26.87 6.97 8.95
N LYS A 124 27.24 7.05 10.24
CA LYS A 124 26.38 6.62 11.37
C LYS A 124 25.32 7.67 11.72
N SER A 125 25.62 8.95 11.49
CA SER A 125 24.71 10.06 11.71
C SER A 125 23.79 10.24 10.49
N SER A 126 22.49 10.06 10.67
CA SER A 126 21.53 10.29 9.59
C SER A 126 21.62 11.72 9.06
N ARG A 127 21.77 12.73 9.94
CA ARG A 127 21.86 14.15 9.56
C ARG A 127 23.06 14.43 8.65
N ASP A 128 24.24 13.95 9.04
CA ASP A 128 25.49 14.23 8.33
C ASP A 128 25.54 13.50 6.98
N ARG A 129 25.06 12.24 6.96
CA ARG A 129 24.88 11.48 5.73
C ARG A 129 23.96 12.20 4.73
N HIS A 130 22.84 12.76 5.18
CA HIS A 130 21.93 13.49 4.28
C HIS A 130 22.58 14.74 3.70
N LYS A 131 23.39 15.48 4.47
CA LYS A 131 24.12 16.66 3.98
C LYS A 131 25.16 16.29 2.92
N ILE A 132 25.94 15.23 3.15
CA ILE A 132 26.90 14.72 2.17
C ILE A 132 26.19 14.30 0.88
N ILE A 133 25.08 13.56 0.99
CA ILE A 133 24.28 13.11 -0.17
C ILE A 133 23.66 14.29 -0.92
N ARG A 134 23.22 15.34 -0.23
CA ARG A 134 22.69 16.55 -0.87
C ARG A 134 23.75 17.23 -1.74
N VAL A 135 24.96 17.40 -1.22
CA VAL A 135 26.08 18.00 -1.97
C VAL A 135 26.45 17.16 -3.20
N LEU A 136 26.52 15.83 -3.05
CA LEU A 136 26.79 14.95 -4.20
C LEU A 136 25.67 14.99 -5.24
N HIS A 137 24.41 15.07 -4.78
CA HIS A 137 23.27 15.21 -5.65
C HIS A 137 23.33 16.53 -6.44
N GLU A 138 23.54 17.67 -5.77
CA GLU A 138 23.67 18.99 -6.40
C GLU A 138 24.81 19.01 -7.44
N ALA A 139 25.98 18.46 -7.11
CA ALA A 139 27.09 18.36 -8.07
C ALA A 139 26.79 17.45 -9.26
N MET A 140 26.00 16.40 -9.08
CA MET A 140 25.58 15.53 -10.18
C MET A 140 24.47 16.16 -11.04
N LEU A 141 23.64 17.03 -10.46
CA LEU A 141 22.57 17.74 -11.19
C LEU A 141 23.10 18.66 -12.30
N GLU A 142 24.34 19.14 -12.16
CA GLU A 142 25.01 19.91 -13.22
C GLU A 142 25.20 19.10 -14.52
N TYR A 143 25.16 17.77 -14.43
CA TYR A 143 25.38 16.86 -15.56
C TYR A 143 24.11 16.16 -16.00
N THR A 144 23.38 15.55 -15.05
CA THR A 144 22.20 14.73 -15.38
C THR A 144 21.21 14.61 -14.22
N MET A 145 19.93 14.71 -14.57
CA MET A 145 18.80 14.35 -13.70
C MET A 145 18.48 12.84 -13.71
N TYR A 146 19.06 12.09 -14.64
CA TYR A 146 18.83 10.66 -14.81
C TYR A 146 20.13 9.85 -14.81
N PRO A 147 20.90 9.85 -13.69
CA PRO A 147 22.12 9.05 -13.63
C PRO A 147 21.84 7.56 -13.82
N THR A 148 22.72 6.89 -14.56
CA THR A 148 22.81 5.44 -14.69
C THR A 148 23.38 4.81 -13.42
N ASN A 149 23.22 3.49 -13.26
CA ASN A 149 23.80 2.79 -12.11
C ASN A 149 25.33 2.93 -12.04
N ALA A 150 26.00 2.88 -13.18
CA ALA A 150 27.45 3.07 -13.26
C ALA A 150 27.88 4.46 -12.77
N GLU A 151 27.14 5.51 -13.12
CA GLU A 151 27.41 6.88 -12.66
C GLU A 151 27.19 7.03 -11.15
N TYR A 152 26.13 6.44 -10.58
CA TYR A 152 25.97 6.41 -9.13
C TYR A 152 27.15 5.72 -8.43
N VAL A 153 27.57 4.57 -8.94
CA VAL A 153 28.70 3.80 -8.39
C VAL A 153 29.99 4.60 -8.50
N GLN A 154 30.22 5.29 -9.63
CA GLN A 154 31.42 6.10 -9.84
C GLN A 154 31.54 7.24 -8.82
N VAL A 155 30.47 8.00 -8.60
CA VAL A 155 30.45 9.12 -7.65
C VAL A 155 30.67 8.64 -6.22
N VAL A 156 30.02 7.55 -5.85
CA VAL A 156 30.15 7.00 -4.51
C VAL A 156 31.54 6.39 -4.29
N LYS A 157 32.13 5.73 -5.29
CA LYS A 157 33.52 5.28 -5.22
C LYS A 157 34.49 6.45 -5.06
N ALA A 158 34.29 7.55 -5.78
CA ALA A 158 35.09 8.75 -5.60
C ALA A 158 34.98 9.32 -4.17
N LEU A 159 33.78 9.25 -3.56
CA LEU A 159 33.57 9.64 -2.16
C LEU A 159 34.40 8.77 -1.21
N ILE A 160 34.30 7.44 -1.35
CA ILE A 160 35.02 6.49 -0.50
C ILE A 160 36.54 6.57 -0.72
N MET A 161 37.00 6.80 -1.95
CA MET A 161 38.41 7.01 -2.23
C MET A 161 38.96 8.27 -1.56
N LYS A 162 38.19 9.36 -1.54
CA LYS A 162 38.58 10.60 -0.85
C LYS A 162 38.48 10.49 0.68
N TYR A 163 37.50 9.73 1.18
CA TYR A 163 37.26 9.52 2.61
C TYR A 163 37.09 8.02 2.95
N PRO A 164 38.19 7.25 3.03
CA PRO A 164 38.12 5.80 3.22
C PRO A 164 37.43 5.34 4.51
N PHE A 165 37.42 6.17 5.56
CA PHE A 165 36.76 5.87 6.83
C PHE A 165 35.22 5.92 6.77
N LEU A 166 34.65 6.39 5.65
CA LEU A 166 33.21 6.35 5.39
C LEU A 166 32.74 5.02 4.77
N MET A 167 33.66 4.10 4.48
CA MET A 167 33.36 2.79 3.90
C MET A 167 32.43 1.98 4.81
N ASP A 168 31.44 1.32 4.22
CA ASP A 168 30.58 0.37 4.93
C ASP A 168 31.39 -0.86 5.35
N MET A 169 31.14 -1.37 6.56
CA MET A 169 31.86 -2.54 7.09
C MET A 169 31.42 -3.86 6.45
N GLU A 170 30.27 -3.87 5.76
CA GLU A 170 29.66 -5.04 5.14
C GLU A 170 29.38 -4.79 3.66
N GLY A 171 29.36 -5.86 2.86
CA GLY A 171 29.00 -5.79 1.44
C GLY A 171 30.11 -5.21 0.56
N ASN A 172 29.74 -4.38 -0.42
CA ASN A 172 30.69 -3.80 -1.38
C ASN A 172 31.42 -2.54 -0.85
N GLY A 173 31.23 -2.18 0.42
CA GLY A 173 31.88 -1.06 1.08
C GLY A 173 31.24 0.30 0.83
N TYR A 174 30.19 0.40 0.01
CA TYR A 174 29.56 1.68 -0.31
C TYR A 174 28.05 1.65 -0.56
N ASP A 175 27.40 0.53 -0.23
CA ASP A 175 25.99 0.29 -0.45
C ASP A 175 25.08 1.34 0.19
N THR A 176 25.41 1.79 1.41
CA THR A 176 24.63 2.81 2.13
C THR A 176 24.57 4.11 1.33
N TRP A 177 25.72 4.58 0.86
CA TRP A 177 25.86 5.83 0.10
C TRP A 177 25.18 5.73 -1.26
N HIS A 178 25.38 4.62 -1.95
CA HIS A 178 24.74 4.35 -3.25
C HIS A 178 23.21 4.34 -3.14
N GLN A 179 22.64 3.68 -2.13
CA GLN A 179 21.20 3.66 -1.93
C GLN A 179 20.65 5.03 -1.54
N SER A 180 21.32 5.77 -0.66
CA SER A 180 20.90 7.11 -0.24
C SER A 180 20.90 8.10 -1.41
N LEU A 181 21.92 8.08 -2.25
CA LEU A 181 22.03 8.95 -3.43
C LEU A 181 20.93 8.63 -4.45
N LYS A 182 20.71 7.34 -4.75
CA LYS A 182 19.64 6.89 -5.65
C LYS A 182 18.25 7.26 -5.13
N ARG A 183 18.01 7.20 -3.82
CA ARG A 183 16.75 7.63 -3.19
C ARG A 183 16.55 9.14 -3.31
N LYS A 184 17.60 9.95 -3.12
CA LYS A 184 17.54 11.42 -3.29
C LYS A 184 17.12 11.81 -4.71
N PHE A 185 17.78 11.28 -5.74
CA PHE A 185 17.36 11.49 -7.14
C PHE A 185 15.96 10.98 -7.44
N LYS A 186 15.50 9.90 -6.80
CA LYS A 186 14.13 9.41 -6.98
C LYS A 186 13.09 10.35 -6.35
N ALA A 187 13.39 10.89 -5.17
CA ALA A 187 12.51 11.83 -4.48
C ALA A 187 12.36 13.15 -5.25
N GLU A 188 13.46 13.72 -5.74
CA GLU A 188 13.46 14.98 -6.52
C GLU A 188 12.77 14.85 -7.88
N ARG A 189 12.72 13.63 -8.45
CA ARG A 189 11.99 13.36 -9.70
C ARG A 189 10.50 13.08 -9.48
N ALA A 190 10.07 12.72 -8.27
CA ALA A 190 8.69 12.37 -7.99
C ALA A 190 7.67 13.48 -8.35
N PRO A 191 7.98 14.78 -8.20
CA PRO A 191 7.10 15.88 -8.63
C PRO A 191 7.15 16.20 -10.13
N LEU A 192 8.14 15.71 -10.88
CA LEU A 192 8.42 16.12 -12.28
C LEU A 192 7.63 15.32 -13.35
N ILE A 193 6.36 15.00 -13.10
CA ILE A 193 5.52 14.07 -13.89
C ILE A 193 5.16 14.57 -15.31
N HIS A 194 5.75 15.66 -15.82
CA HIS A 194 5.49 16.19 -17.18
C HIS A 194 6.72 16.32 -18.09
N ASN A 195 7.85 15.69 -17.75
CA ASN A 195 9.03 15.71 -18.63
C ASN A 195 9.11 14.44 -19.52
N ASP A 196 9.08 14.62 -20.84
CA ASP A 196 9.10 13.55 -21.85
C ASP A 196 10.33 12.63 -21.75
N GLU A 197 11.43 13.08 -21.15
CA GLU A 197 12.61 12.27 -20.90
C GLU A 197 12.36 11.21 -19.80
N VAL A 198 11.53 11.52 -18.79
CA VAL A 198 11.04 10.56 -17.78
C VAL A 198 10.24 9.45 -18.47
N LYS A 199 9.40 9.84 -19.43
CA LYS A 199 8.52 8.93 -20.17
C LYS A 199 9.36 7.98 -21.02
N ARG A 200 10.30 8.51 -21.81
CA ARG A 200 11.22 7.72 -22.66
C ARG A 200 12.14 6.80 -21.84
N SER A 201 12.65 7.25 -20.69
CA SER A 201 13.55 6.43 -19.86
C SER A 201 12.79 5.36 -19.07
N LYS A 202 11.54 5.64 -18.64
CA LYS A 202 10.61 4.63 -18.11
C LYS A 202 10.20 3.60 -19.17
N GLU A 203 10.01 4.00 -20.43
CA GLU A 203 9.72 3.10 -21.54
C GLU A 203 10.93 2.22 -21.90
N LYS A 204 12.15 2.77 -21.82
CA LYS A 204 13.39 2.06 -22.20
C LYS A 204 13.93 1.12 -21.11
N PHE A 205 13.84 1.51 -19.84
CA PHE A 205 14.44 0.77 -18.72
C PHE A 205 13.43 0.37 -17.64
N GLY A 206 12.17 0.78 -17.75
CA GLY A 206 11.10 0.21 -16.95
C GLY A 206 10.94 -1.25 -17.30
N ASN A 207 10.76 -2.10 -16.28
CA ASN A 207 10.35 -3.47 -16.49
C ASN A 207 9.14 -3.46 -17.43
N ARG A 208 9.23 -4.14 -18.58
CA ARG A 208 8.08 -4.47 -19.42
C ARG A 208 7.19 -5.47 -18.68
N GLY A 209 6.61 -5.03 -17.56
CA GLY A 209 5.40 -5.62 -17.04
C GLY A 209 4.27 -5.05 -17.87
N SER A 210 3.68 -5.91 -18.72
CA SER A 210 2.51 -5.66 -19.54
C SER A 210 1.62 -4.54 -19.01
N ARG A 211 1.63 -3.40 -19.70
CA ARG A 211 0.63 -2.34 -19.53
C ARG A 211 0.25 -1.80 -20.89
N GLY A 212 -0.58 -2.58 -21.57
CA GLY A 212 -1.51 -2.04 -22.55
C GLY A 212 -2.64 -1.34 -21.81
N SER A 213 -2.87 -0.08 -22.18
CA SER A 213 -4.11 0.71 -22.08
C SER A 213 -4.74 0.99 -20.70
N THR A 214 -4.78 2.31 -20.44
CA THR A 214 -5.77 3.11 -19.69
C THR A 214 -5.84 3.00 -18.17
N GLU A 215 -5.79 4.19 -17.59
CA GLU A 215 -5.91 4.54 -16.19
C GLU A 215 -7.24 4.08 -15.58
N THR A 216 -7.14 3.20 -14.60
CA THR A 216 -7.87 3.27 -13.33
C THR A 216 -6.89 2.81 -12.25
N ALA A 217 -7.11 3.20 -10.99
CA ALA A 217 -6.36 2.69 -9.85
C ALA A 217 -6.72 1.20 -9.60
N GLY A 218 -6.33 0.33 -10.53
CA GLY A 218 -6.72 -1.08 -10.58
C GLY A 218 -5.67 -2.00 -9.95
N THR A 219 -6.18 -2.97 -9.20
CA THR A 219 -5.51 -4.14 -8.64
C THR A 219 -4.61 -4.82 -9.68
N CYS A 220 -3.36 -5.11 -9.31
CA CYS A 220 -2.49 -5.92 -10.17
C CYS A 220 -2.95 -7.39 -10.11
N PRO A 221 -3.02 -8.12 -11.24
CA PRO A 221 -3.37 -9.53 -11.22
C PRO A 221 -2.33 -10.39 -10.49
N ARG A 222 -2.77 -11.52 -9.94
CA ARG A 222 -1.86 -12.53 -9.35
C ARG A 222 -1.07 -13.24 -10.44
N PRO A 223 0.14 -13.78 -10.14
CA PRO A 223 0.80 -14.74 -11.02
C PRO A 223 -0.15 -15.91 -11.30
N VAL A 224 -0.35 -16.22 -12.58
CA VAL A 224 -1.36 -17.17 -13.04
C VAL A 224 -0.91 -18.59 -12.74
N SER A 225 -1.74 -19.38 -12.04
CA SER A 225 -1.64 -20.83 -12.07
C SER A 225 -2.03 -21.29 -13.47
N GLU A 226 -1.17 -22.04 -14.16
CA GLU A 226 -1.34 -22.45 -15.56
C GLU A 226 -2.78 -22.88 -15.84
N VAL A 227 -3.49 -22.12 -16.69
CA VAL A 227 -4.83 -22.50 -17.11
C VAL A 227 -4.67 -23.70 -18.04
N PRO A 228 -5.29 -24.86 -17.74
CA PRO A 228 -5.24 -26.01 -18.64
C PRO A 228 -5.72 -25.63 -20.04
N ALA A 229 -5.20 -26.30 -21.08
CA ALA A 229 -5.73 -26.11 -22.43
C ALA A 229 -7.23 -26.44 -22.44
N VAL A 230 -8.03 -25.65 -23.17
CA VAL A 230 -9.45 -25.96 -23.40
C VAL A 230 -9.49 -27.24 -24.25
N ILE A 231 -9.82 -28.37 -23.64
CA ILE A 231 -9.95 -29.66 -24.32
C ILE A 231 -11.43 -30.06 -24.27
N GLY A 232 -12.06 -30.19 -25.44
CA GLY A 232 -13.37 -30.83 -25.60
C GLY A 232 -14.61 -29.93 -25.61
N GLU A 233 -14.51 -28.64 -25.31
CA GLU A 233 -15.62 -27.68 -25.39
C GLU A 233 -15.27 -26.57 -26.41
N ASP A 234 -16.20 -26.22 -27.31
CA ASP A 234 -16.08 -25.09 -28.23
C ASP A 234 -16.87 -23.86 -27.73
N ALA A 235 -16.68 -22.71 -28.39
CA ALA A 235 -17.32 -21.45 -27.98
C ALA A 235 -18.86 -21.56 -27.93
N THR A 236 -19.47 -22.24 -28.90
CA THR A 236 -20.93 -22.42 -28.97
C THR A 236 -21.45 -23.32 -27.85
N SER A 237 -20.69 -24.36 -27.49
CA SER A 237 -21.01 -25.23 -26.35
C SER A 237 -20.91 -24.48 -25.02
N ILE A 238 -19.87 -23.65 -24.85
CA ILE A 238 -19.72 -22.79 -23.67
C ILE A 238 -20.90 -21.81 -23.53
N GLU A 239 -21.34 -21.19 -24.62
CA GLU A 239 -22.51 -20.31 -24.61
C GLU A 239 -23.78 -21.05 -24.16
N ARG A 240 -23.97 -22.30 -24.60
CA ARG A 240 -25.09 -23.14 -24.14
C ARG A 240 -25.02 -23.43 -22.64
N HIS A 241 -23.84 -23.79 -22.12
CA HIS A 241 -23.66 -24.02 -20.68
C HIS A 241 -23.89 -22.76 -19.86
N VAL A 242 -23.45 -21.60 -20.36
CA VAL A 242 -23.71 -20.28 -19.76
C VAL A 242 -25.19 -19.97 -19.77
N HIS A 243 -25.89 -20.24 -20.86
CA HIS A 243 -27.35 -20.08 -20.94
C HIS A 243 -28.07 -20.95 -19.92
N ASP A 244 -27.68 -22.23 -19.78
CA ASP A 244 -28.22 -23.13 -18.77
C ASP A 244 -27.99 -22.59 -17.34
N LEU A 245 -26.84 -21.99 -17.06
CA LEU A 245 -26.58 -21.34 -15.76
C LEU A 245 -27.56 -20.20 -15.51
N HIS A 246 -27.84 -19.34 -16.50
CA HIS A 246 -28.82 -18.26 -16.35
C HIS A 246 -30.22 -18.82 -16.08
N MET A 247 -30.65 -19.83 -16.85
CA MET A 247 -31.94 -20.49 -16.63
C MET A 247 -32.05 -21.11 -15.23
N GLN A 248 -30.96 -21.62 -14.66
CA GLN A 248 -30.97 -22.13 -13.28
C GLN A 248 -30.99 -20.98 -12.26
N TYR A 249 -30.31 -19.88 -12.52
CA TYR A 249 -30.23 -18.73 -11.61
C TYR A 249 -31.56 -17.97 -11.49
N GLU A 250 -32.38 -17.97 -12.54
CA GLU A 250 -33.73 -17.37 -12.51
C GLU A 250 -34.74 -18.19 -11.69
N LYS A 251 -34.43 -19.43 -11.34
CA LYS A 251 -35.32 -20.28 -10.54
C LYS A 251 -35.23 -19.95 -9.06
N ILE A 252 -36.38 -20.02 -8.38
CA ILE A 252 -36.45 -19.92 -6.91
C ILE A 252 -35.61 -21.00 -6.23
N GLN A 253 -35.60 -22.21 -6.81
CA GLN A 253 -34.78 -23.33 -6.37
C GLN A 253 -33.97 -23.87 -7.57
N PRO A 254 -32.71 -23.44 -7.72
CA PRO A 254 -31.83 -23.97 -8.75
C PRO A 254 -31.54 -25.45 -8.55
N ASP A 255 -31.36 -26.19 -9.65
CA ASP A 255 -30.84 -27.55 -9.59
C ASP A 255 -29.32 -27.52 -9.38
N ASN A 256 -28.89 -27.72 -8.14
CA ASN A 256 -27.48 -27.68 -7.76
C ASN A 256 -26.61 -28.70 -8.53
N SER A 257 -27.17 -29.82 -8.97
CA SER A 257 -26.42 -30.81 -9.75
C SER A 257 -26.10 -30.29 -11.15
N VAL A 258 -27.08 -29.65 -11.79
CA VAL A 258 -26.93 -29.00 -13.09
C VAL A 258 -25.98 -27.82 -12.97
N VAL A 259 -26.15 -26.96 -11.96
CA VAL A 259 -25.27 -25.81 -11.73
C VAL A 259 -23.83 -26.26 -11.57
N LYS A 260 -23.57 -27.31 -10.75
CA LYS A 260 -22.22 -27.83 -10.54
C LYS A 260 -21.59 -28.38 -11.82
N ASP A 261 -22.34 -29.15 -12.62
CA ASP A 261 -21.87 -29.65 -13.92
C ASP A 261 -21.56 -28.50 -14.89
N ARG A 262 -22.46 -27.52 -15.04
CA ARG A 262 -22.26 -26.38 -15.94
C ARG A 262 -21.12 -25.46 -15.50
N MET A 263 -20.97 -25.22 -14.20
CA MET A 263 -19.82 -24.50 -13.64
C MET A 263 -18.51 -25.24 -13.90
N GLN A 264 -18.50 -26.57 -13.86
CA GLN A 264 -17.33 -27.39 -14.16
C GLN A 264 -16.95 -27.36 -15.64
N ARG A 265 -17.93 -27.50 -16.56
CA ARG A 265 -17.69 -27.47 -18.02
C ARG A 265 -17.17 -26.12 -18.50
N THR A 266 -17.65 -25.04 -17.88
CA THR A 266 -17.23 -23.67 -18.22
C THR A 266 -15.97 -23.22 -17.50
N PHE A 267 -15.42 -24.03 -16.58
CA PHE A 267 -14.31 -23.63 -15.70
C PHE A 267 -13.08 -23.14 -16.48
N VAL A 268 -12.58 -23.92 -17.44
CA VAL A 268 -11.34 -23.59 -18.17
C VAL A 268 -11.53 -22.30 -18.99
N TRP A 269 -12.67 -22.18 -19.67
CA TRP A 269 -12.99 -20.99 -20.46
C TRP A 269 -13.12 -19.74 -19.59
N ARG A 270 -13.85 -19.86 -18.47
CA ARG A 270 -14.00 -18.80 -17.48
C ARG A 270 -12.67 -18.37 -16.89
N ARG A 271 -11.79 -19.31 -16.52
CA ARG A 271 -10.44 -19.00 -16.01
C ARG A 271 -9.60 -18.24 -17.02
N LYS A 272 -9.68 -18.61 -18.30
CA LYS A 272 -9.01 -17.89 -19.39
C LYS A 272 -9.55 -16.48 -19.52
N GLU A 273 -10.85 -16.29 -19.62
CA GLU A 273 -11.47 -14.96 -19.75
C GLU A 273 -11.12 -14.01 -18.58
N ILE A 274 -11.14 -14.52 -17.35
CA ILE A 274 -10.72 -13.75 -16.16
C ILE A 274 -9.23 -13.39 -16.24
N THR A 275 -8.39 -14.31 -16.69
CA THR A 275 -6.95 -14.08 -16.83
C THR A 275 -6.63 -13.09 -17.95
N ASP A 276 -7.43 -13.11 -19.02
CA ASP A 276 -7.37 -12.18 -20.16
C ASP A 276 -7.94 -10.78 -19.82
N GLY A 277 -8.37 -10.56 -18.57
CA GLY A 277 -8.73 -9.25 -18.04
C GLY A 277 -10.23 -8.93 -18.01
N MET A 278 -11.10 -9.94 -18.08
CA MET A 278 -12.54 -9.74 -17.87
C MET A 278 -12.81 -9.06 -16.51
N LYS A 279 -13.57 -7.97 -16.52
CA LYS A 279 -13.90 -7.22 -15.29
C LYS A 279 -14.81 -8.04 -14.38
N VAL A 280 -14.71 -7.81 -13.08
CA VAL A 280 -15.53 -8.47 -12.05
C VAL A 280 -17.02 -8.43 -12.40
N GLU A 281 -17.55 -7.26 -12.76
CA GLU A 281 -18.96 -7.10 -13.12
C GLU A 281 -19.36 -7.96 -14.33
N ASP A 282 -18.49 -8.07 -15.34
CA ASP A 282 -18.73 -8.88 -16.53
C ASP A 282 -18.70 -10.37 -16.22
N VAL A 283 -17.80 -10.80 -15.31
CA VAL A 283 -17.76 -12.18 -14.80
C VAL A 283 -19.07 -12.52 -14.09
N LEU A 284 -19.56 -11.65 -13.21
CA LEU A 284 -20.80 -11.87 -12.49
C LEU A 284 -22.01 -11.90 -13.43
N ARG A 285 -22.03 -11.03 -14.44
CA ARG A 285 -23.10 -11.02 -15.45
C ARG A 285 -23.11 -12.29 -16.28
N LYS A 286 -21.94 -12.85 -16.62
CA LYS A 286 -21.82 -14.06 -17.43
C LYS A 286 -21.97 -15.35 -16.62
N TYR A 287 -21.52 -15.35 -15.37
CA TYR A 287 -21.51 -16.51 -14.48
C TYR A 287 -22.16 -16.14 -13.14
N PRO A 288 -23.51 -16.03 -13.08
CA PRO A 288 -24.22 -15.41 -11.97
C PRO A 288 -24.03 -16.14 -10.63
N PHE A 289 -23.76 -17.45 -10.65
CA PHE A 289 -23.44 -18.21 -9.43
C PHE A 289 -22.11 -17.80 -8.78
N LEU A 290 -21.19 -17.11 -9.48
CA LEU A 290 -20.04 -16.48 -8.83
C LEU A 290 -20.42 -15.25 -7.98
N GLY A 291 -21.68 -14.80 -8.06
CA GLY A 291 -22.27 -13.78 -7.21
C GLY A 291 -22.89 -14.33 -5.92
N THR A 292 -22.63 -15.59 -5.57
CA THR A 292 -23.06 -16.18 -4.30
C THR A 292 -21.84 -16.59 -3.47
N PRO A 293 -21.95 -16.60 -2.12
CA PRO A 293 -20.87 -17.12 -1.28
C PRO A 293 -20.48 -18.55 -1.68
N SER A 294 -21.48 -19.41 -1.95
CA SER A 294 -21.28 -20.80 -2.37
C SER A 294 -20.49 -20.96 -3.65
N GLY A 295 -20.82 -20.19 -4.70
CA GLY A 295 -20.10 -20.28 -5.95
C GLY A 295 -18.65 -19.83 -5.84
N LEU A 296 -18.35 -18.85 -4.97
CA LEU A 296 -16.99 -18.37 -4.77
C LEU A 296 -16.07 -19.45 -4.19
N TRP A 297 -16.43 -20.09 -3.08
CA TRP A 297 -15.54 -21.11 -2.49
C TRP A 297 -15.52 -22.41 -3.30
N GLU A 298 -16.62 -22.80 -3.96
CA GLU A 298 -16.59 -23.93 -4.89
C GLU A 298 -15.65 -23.67 -6.07
N GLU A 299 -15.61 -22.43 -6.57
CA GLU A 299 -14.68 -22.06 -7.63
C GLU A 299 -13.22 -22.14 -7.17
N VAL A 300 -12.94 -21.77 -5.92
CA VAL A 300 -11.60 -21.98 -5.35
C VAL A 300 -11.27 -23.47 -5.20
N ASP A 301 -12.21 -24.32 -4.81
CA ASP A 301 -12.00 -25.78 -4.79
C ASP A 301 -11.79 -26.35 -6.21
N ARG A 302 -12.32 -25.71 -7.28
CA ARG A 302 -11.97 -26.07 -8.68
C ARG A 302 -10.55 -25.61 -9.06
N ILE A 303 -10.12 -24.44 -8.59
CA ILE A 303 -8.76 -23.90 -8.83
C ILE A 303 -7.71 -24.69 -8.05
N HIS A 304 -8.01 -25.08 -6.81
CA HIS A 304 -7.14 -25.82 -5.91
C HIS A 304 -7.86 -27.07 -5.38
N PRO A 305 -7.98 -28.14 -6.21
CA PRO A 305 -8.67 -29.37 -5.83
C PRO A 305 -8.14 -29.98 -4.54
N SER A 306 -9.07 -30.34 -3.65
CA SER A 306 -8.82 -30.98 -2.36
C SER A 306 -9.93 -31.99 -2.06
N ALA A 307 -9.60 -33.07 -1.33
CA ALA A 307 -10.59 -34.04 -0.87
C ALA A 307 -11.59 -33.45 0.13
N VAL A 308 -11.18 -32.40 0.85
CA VAL A 308 -11.98 -31.68 1.84
C VAL A 308 -12.27 -30.28 1.30
N ASN A 309 -13.55 -29.88 1.35
CA ASN A 309 -14.00 -28.57 0.84
C ASN A 309 -13.37 -27.41 1.62
N LEU A 310 -13.26 -26.25 0.96
CA LEU A 310 -12.58 -25.08 1.50
C LEU A 310 -13.14 -24.61 2.86
N CYS A 311 -14.46 -24.58 3.02
CA CYS A 311 -15.10 -24.14 4.27
C CYS A 311 -14.74 -25.05 5.45
N HIS A 312 -14.70 -26.36 5.21
CA HIS A 312 -14.30 -27.33 6.22
C HIS A 312 -12.82 -27.21 6.57
N ARG A 313 -11.94 -27.11 5.56
CA ARG A 313 -10.49 -26.88 5.78
C ARG A 313 -10.23 -25.64 6.62
N LEU A 314 -10.96 -24.55 6.33
CA LEU A 314 -10.85 -23.32 7.12
C LEU A 314 -11.25 -23.56 8.58
N LYS A 315 -12.42 -24.17 8.82
CA LYS A 315 -12.93 -24.41 10.17
C LYS A 315 -11.99 -25.33 10.97
N GLU A 316 -11.49 -26.40 10.35
CA GLU A 316 -10.52 -27.30 10.96
C GLU A 316 -9.20 -26.59 11.26
N GLY A 317 -8.65 -25.84 10.31
CA GLY A 317 -7.40 -25.09 10.49
C GLY A 317 -7.49 -24.05 11.60
N PHE A 318 -8.68 -23.51 11.87
CA PHE A 318 -8.92 -22.59 12.98
C PHE A 318 -9.10 -23.27 14.34
N THR A 319 -9.53 -24.54 14.38
CA THR A 319 -9.99 -25.22 15.62
C THR A 319 -8.95 -25.16 16.74
N CYS A 320 -7.67 -25.36 16.44
CA CYS A 320 -6.60 -25.34 17.44
C CYS A 320 -6.02 -23.95 17.73
N ILE A 321 -6.19 -22.97 16.82
CA ILE A 321 -5.60 -21.64 16.96
C ILE A 321 -6.54 -20.63 17.62
N VAL A 322 -7.86 -20.84 17.58
CA VAL A 322 -8.87 -19.90 18.12
C VAL A 322 -8.54 -19.45 19.55
N PRO A 323 -8.30 -20.35 20.52
CA PRO A 323 -7.98 -19.94 21.90
C PRO A 323 -6.69 -19.11 22.00
N LYS A 324 -5.69 -19.43 21.17
CA LYS A 324 -4.40 -18.73 21.15
C LYS A 324 -4.51 -17.37 20.46
N VAL A 325 -5.32 -17.25 19.40
CA VAL A 325 -5.62 -15.98 18.74
C VAL A 325 -6.24 -15.02 19.76
N ILE A 326 -7.30 -15.46 20.45
CA ILE A 326 -7.99 -14.67 21.48
C ILE A 326 -7.02 -14.23 22.57
N LYS A 327 -6.24 -15.17 23.14
CA LYS A 327 -5.24 -14.86 24.18
C LYS A 327 -4.17 -13.87 23.70
N LEU A 328 -3.72 -13.97 22.45
CA LEU A 328 -2.68 -13.10 21.91
C LEU A 328 -3.16 -11.66 21.69
N VAL A 329 -4.45 -11.43 21.48
CA VAL A 329 -5.02 -10.08 21.26
C VAL A 329 -5.69 -9.49 22.50
N GLU A 330 -5.90 -10.31 23.54
CA GLU A 330 -6.51 -9.93 24.81
C GLU A 330 -5.93 -8.63 25.39
N GLY A 331 -6.80 -7.66 25.66
CA GLY A 331 -6.44 -6.35 26.22
C GLY A 331 -5.69 -5.39 25.27
N LYS A 332 -5.35 -5.81 24.04
CA LYS A 332 -4.48 -5.03 23.13
C LYS A 332 -5.23 -4.12 22.16
N SER A 333 -6.54 -4.25 22.04
CA SER A 333 -7.38 -3.43 21.16
C SER A 333 -8.77 -3.21 21.74
N THR A 334 -9.45 -2.16 21.28
CA THR A 334 -10.87 -1.93 21.63
C THR A 334 -11.74 -3.13 21.25
N LEU A 335 -11.47 -3.72 20.08
CA LEU A 335 -12.18 -4.91 19.61
C LEU A 335 -12.01 -6.10 20.57
N ALA A 336 -10.78 -6.35 21.05
CA ALA A 336 -10.52 -7.42 22.01
C ALA A 336 -11.26 -7.20 23.33
N LYS A 337 -11.35 -5.94 23.80
CA LYS A 337 -12.10 -5.59 25.01
C LYS A 337 -13.61 -5.84 24.85
N ILE A 338 -14.19 -5.37 23.74
CA ILE A 338 -15.61 -5.61 23.40
C ILE A 338 -15.92 -7.11 23.39
N TYR A 339 -15.03 -7.91 22.81
CA TYR A 339 -15.18 -9.35 22.78
C TYR A 339 -15.05 -9.98 24.17
N SER A 340 -14.10 -9.55 25.01
CA SER A 340 -13.97 -10.03 26.39
C SER A 340 -15.25 -9.80 27.20
N GLU A 341 -15.84 -8.60 27.11
CA GLU A 341 -17.11 -8.27 27.77
C GLU A 341 -18.26 -9.16 27.26
N LEU A 342 -18.37 -9.33 25.94
CA LEU A 342 -19.36 -10.24 25.34
C LEU A 342 -19.20 -11.67 25.84
N ARG A 343 -17.96 -12.15 25.96
CA ARG A 343 -17.66 -13.53 26.36
C ARG A 343 -18.13 -13.83 27.79
N GLU A 344 -18.06 -12.85 28.70
CA GLU A 344 -18.55 -12.97 30.08
C GLU A 344 -20.09 -13.07 30.16
N GLU A 345 -20.80 -12.53 29.18
CA GLU A 345 -22.28 -12.53 29.11
C GLU A 345 -22.85 -13.83 28.51
N LEU A 346 -22.00 -14.67 27.88
CA LEU A 346 -22.44 -15.82 27.09
C LEU A 346 -22.35 -17.15 27.84
N LEU A 347 -23.26 -18.06 27.48
CA LEU A 347 -23.22 -19.44 27.96
C LEU A 347 -22.10 -20.23 27.28
N ALA A 348 -21.55 -21.22 27.98
CA ALA A 348 -20.44 -22.05 27.48
C ALA A 348 -20.73 -22.72 26.13
N GLU A 349 -21.99 -23.07 25.86
CA GLU A 349 -22.45 -23.68 24.61
C GLU A 349 -22.36 -22.74 23.40
N GLN A 350 -22.42 -21.43 23.63
CA GLN A 350 -22.36 -20.40 22.58
C GLN A 350 -20.92 -20.02 22.23
N LEU A 351 -19.99 -20.23 23.17
CA LEU A 351 -18.60 -19.81 23.04
C LEU A 351 -17.88 -20.38 21.80
N PRO A 352 -18.02 -21.67 21.41
CA PRO A 352 -17.28 -22.18 20.25
C PRO A 352 -17.53 -21.41 18.95
N GLU A 353 -18.78 -21.04 18.66
CA GLU A 353 -19.11 -20.29 17.45
C GLU A 353 -18.74 -18.81 17.56
N VAL A 354 -18.89 -18.21 18.75
CA VAL A 354 -18.54 -16.81 19.01
C VAL A 354 -17.02 -16.62 18.99
N ASP A 355 -16.27 -17.53 19.62
CA ASP A 355 -14.80 -17.55 19.66
C ASP A 355 -14.22 -17.72 18.25
N PHE A 356 -14.83 -18.58 17.42
CA PHE A 356 -14.43 -18.74 16.02
C PHE A 356 -14.60 -17.45 15.21
N ARG A 357 -15.78 -16.81 15.30
CA ARG A 357 -16.06 -15.53 14.62
C ARG A 357 -15.13 -14.42 15.10
N ALA A 358 -14.92 -14.31 16.41
CA ALA A 358 -14.04 -13.32 17.00
C ALA A 358 -12.58 -13.54 16.57
N ALA A 359 -12.11 -14.78 16.53
CA ALA A 359 -10.77 -15.11 16.05
C ALA A 359 -10.58 -14.72 14.56
N LEU A 360 -11.58 -14.93 13.70
CA LEU A 360 -11.55 -14.49 12.31
C LEU A 360 -11.41 -12.96 12.20
N VAL A 361 -12.21 -12.21 12.97
CA VAL A 361 -12.16 -10.74 12.96
C VAL A 361 -10.83 -10.22 13.50
N MET A 362 -10.30 -10.83 14.57
CA MET A 362 -9.11 -10.36 15.26
C MET A 362 -7.79 -10.84 14.65
N LEU A 363 -7.81 -11.81 13.74
CA LEU A 363 -6.61 -12.34 13.09
C LEU A 363 -5.68 -11.26 12.48
N PRO A 364 -6.19 -10.23 11.77
CA PRO A 364 -5.34 -9.13 11.27
C PRO A 364 -4.52 -8.43 12.35
N LEU A 365 -5.05 -8.33 13.59
CA LEU A 365 -4.39 -7.66 14.70
C LEU A 365 -3.08 -8.37 15.08
N ILE A 366 -3.01 -9.70 14.95
CA ILE A 366 -1.80 -10.48 15.23
C ILE A 366 -0.66 -10.07 14.29
N PHE A 367 -0.99 -9.72 13.05
CA PHE A 367 -0.02 -9.28 12.04
C PHE A 367 0.25 -7.78 12.04
N LYS A 368 -0.36 -7.04 12.99
CA LYS A 368 -0.39 -5.57 13.04
C LYS A 368 -1.03 -4.96 11.80
N GLU A 369 -2.01 -5.65 11.22
CA GLU A 369 -2.81 -5.20 10.10
C GLU A 369 -4.18 -4.69 10.62
N LYS A 370 -4.76 -3.71 9.93
CA LYS A 370 -6.03 -3.11 10.36
C LYS A 370 -7.21 -3.95 9.89
N VAL A 371 -8.09 -4.31 10.83
CA VAL A 371 -9.31 -5.07 10.55
C VAL A 371 -10.21 -4.33 9.55
N ASP A 372 -10.31 -3.00 9.67
CA ASP A 372 -11.14 -2.13 8.82
C ASP A 372 -10.81 -2.19 7.33
N HIS A 373 -9.60 -2.65 6.98
CA HIS A 373 -9.23 -2.85 5.58
C HIS A 373 -9.82 -4.13 4.96
N PHE A 374 -10.34 -5.04 5.79
CA PHE A 374 -10.90 -6.32 5.37
C PHE A 374 -12.39 -6.45 5.72
N ILE A 375 -12.77 -5.97 6.91
CA ILE A 375 -14.14 -6.03 7.43
C ILE A 375 -14.52 -4.64 7.92
N SER A 376 -15.62 -4.11 7.41
CA SER A 376 -16.19 -2.83 7.76
C SER A 376 -17.54 -3.01 8.45
N VAL A 377 -17.81 -2.18 9.45
CA VAL A 377 -19.00 -2.25 10.30
C VAL A 377 -19.96 -1.12 9.96
N GLY A 378 -21.26 -1.41 9.97
CA GLY A 378 -22.34 -0.50 9.58
C GLY A 378 -22.35 -0.22 8.08
N GLN A 379 -23.21 0.70 7.61
CA GLN A 379 -23.39 1.02 6.19
C GLN A 379 -22.34 1.98 5.60
N ARG A 380 -21.14 2.10 6.19
CA ARG A 380 -20.10 2.99 5.64
C ARG A 380 -19.51 2.39 4.37
N VAL A 381 -19.93 2.93 3.23
CA VAL A 381 -19.40 2.54 1.92
C VAL A 381 -18.07 3.26 1.68
N SER A 382 -16.97 2.64 2.09
CA SER A 382 -15.64 3.06 1.63
C SER A 382 -15.30 2.30 0.35
N TRP A 383 -15.02 3.03 -0.73
CA TRP A 383 -14.55 2.42 -1.97
C TRP A 383 -13.20 1.73 -1.72
N SER A 384 -13.10 0.47 -2.14
CA SER A 384 -11.90 -0.34 -2.04
C SER A 384 -11.75 -1.16 -3.33
N PRO A 385 -10.58 -1.15 -3.99
CA PRO A 385 -10.33 -1.99 -5.17
C PRO A 385 -10.08 -3.46 -4.79
N TYR A 386 -10.13 -3.81 -3.50
CA TYR A 386 -9.92 -5.15 -2.97
C TYR A 386 -11.19 -5.69 -2.28
N PRO A 387 -11.34 -7.03 -2.22
CA PRO A 387 -12.42 -7.68 -1.48
C PRO A 387 -12.53 -7.19 -0.05
N THR A 388 -13.71 -6.68 0.30
CA THR A 388 -14.06 -6.17 1.63
C THR A 388 -15.41 -6.70 2.05
N VAL A 389 -15.54 -7.03 3.33
CA VAL A 389 -16.80 -7.43 3.96
C VAL A 389 -17.45 -6.19 4.58
N GLN A 390 -18.72 -5.97 4.28
CA GLN A 390 -19.57 -4.98 4.92
C GLN A 390 -20.58 -5.70 5.80
N LEU A 391 -20.54 -5.42 7.10
CA LEU A 391 -21.49 -5.97 8.06
C LEU A 391 -22.72 -5.04 8.13
N GLY A 392 -23.91 -5.61 8.07
CA GLY A 392 -25.17 -4.86 8.16
C GLY A 392 -25.40 -4.24 9.54
N ASP A 393 -24.78 -4.79 10.58
CA ASP A 393 -24.82 -4.26 11.94
C ASP A 393 -23.68 -3.24 12.15
N SER A 394 -23.91 -2.21 12.96
CA SER A 394 -22.93 -1.16 13.27
C SER A 394 -22.08 -1.47 14.50
N ASP A 395 -22.29 -2.64 15.14
CA ASP A 395 -21.60 -3.03 16.36
C ASP A 395 -20.81 -4.34 16.21
N TRP A 396 -19.52 -4.29 16.54
CA TRP A 396 -18.62 -5.45 16.60
C TRP A 396 -19.08 -6.50 17.62
N LYS A 397 -19.74 -6.09 18.71
CA LYS A 397 -20.33 -7.00 19.70
C LYS A 397 -21.39 -7.88 19.03
N MET A 398 -22.30 -7.26 18.29
CA MET A 398 -23.38 -7.98 17.61
C MET A 398 -22.86 -8.85 16.46
N ALA A 399 -21.88 -8.37 15.70
CA ALA A 399 -21.22 -9.14 14.66
C ALA A 399 -20.56 -10.42 15.18
N SER A 400 -20.04 -10.39 16.41
CA SER A 400 -19.43 -11.55 17.08
C SER A 400 -20.47 -12.45 17.74
N ALA A 401 -21.53 -11.88 18.32
CA ALA A 401 -22.55 -12.60 19.07
C ALA A 401 -23.48 -13.44 18.17
N ARG A 402 -23.92 -12.90 17.02
CA ARG A 402 -24.90 -13.56 16.12
C ARG A 402 -24.50 -13.48 14.65
N LYS A 403 -25.19 -14.23 13.79
CA LYS A 403 -25.06 -14.08 12.34
C LYS A 403 -25.81 -12.84 11.89
N VAL A 404 -25.08 -11.85 11.39
CA VAL A 404 -25.61 -10.60 10.85
C VAL A 404 -25.60 -10.63 9.31
N PRO A 405 -26.49 -9.92 8.61
CA PRO A 405 -26.39 -9.78 7.16
C PRO A 405 -25.02 -9.21 6.76
N ILE A 406 -24.43 -9.74 5.69
CA ILE A 406 -23.15 -9.26 5.14
C ILE A 406 -23.28 -9.00 3.64
N SER A 407 -22.51 -8.04 3.15
CA SER A 407 -22.24 -7.83 1.72
C SER A 407 -20.74 -7.91 1.47
N VAL A 408 -20.30 -8.66 0.47
CA VAL A 408 -18.91 -8.64 0.01
C VAL A 408 -18.80 -7.78 -1.22
N ARG A 409 -17.81 -6.88 -1.26
CA ARG A 409 -17.62 -5.96 -2.38
C ARG A 409 -16.19 -5.89 -2.86
N VAL A 410 -16.03 -5.64 -4.16
CA VAL A 410 -14.74 -5.42 -4.84
C VAL A 410 -14.89 -4.29 -5.83
N ASP A 411 -14.02 -3.29 -5.75
CA ASP A 411 -13.97 -2.19 -6.71
C ASP A 411 -15.33 -1.48 -6.90
N GLY A 412 -16.08 -1.33 -5.81
CA GLY A 412 -17.42 -0.74 -5.82
C GLY A 412 -18.54 -1.67 -6.33
N VAL A 413 -18.22 -2.88 -6.80
CA VAL A 413 -19.19 -3.90 -7.24
C VAL A 413 -19.60 -4.76 -6.04
N ASP A 414 -20.91 -4.91 -5.84
CA ASP A 414 -21.46 -5.89 -4.90
C ASP A 414 -21.26 -7.30 -5.46
N LEU A 415 -20.39 -8.10 -4.83
CA LEU A 415 -20.13 -9.47 -5.25
C LEU A 415 -21.25 -10.40 -4.82
N CYS A 416 -21.54 -10.44 -3.52
CA CYS A 416 -22.52 -11.37 -2.97
C CYS A 416 -23.05 -10.91 -1.62
N GLN A 417 -24.26 -11.33 -1.29
CA GLN A 417 -24.86 -11.19 0.04
C GLN A 417 -24.77 -12.52 0.80
N GLY A 418 -24.74 -12.45 2.12
CA GLY A 418 -24.72 -13.63 2.99
C GLY A 418 -25.11 -13.31 4.42
N THR A 419 -24.85 -14.25 5.33
CA THR A 419 -25.14 -14.15 6.75
C THR A 419 -23.96 -14.65 7.60
N GLY A 420 -23.50 -13.81 8.51
CA GLY A 420 -22.39 -14.11 9.40
C GLY A 420 -21.05 -13.61 8.89
N VAL A 421 -20.20 -13.24 9.82
CA VAL A 421 -18.85 -12.72 9.54
C VAL A 421 -18.00 -13.80 8.89
N GLU A 422 -18.15 -15.04 9.32
CA GLU A 422 -17.45 -16.20 8.80
C GLU A 422 -17.69 -16.39 7.30
N GLU A 423 -18.95 -16.31 6.85
CA GLU A 423 -19.30 -16.45 5.45
C GLU A 423 -18.74 -15.31 4.61
N GLY A 424 -18.86 -14.07 5.11
CA GLY A 424 -18.30 -12.89 4.44
C GLY A 424 -16.78 -12.95 4.31
N VAL A 425 -16.07 -13.33 5.37
CA VAL A 425 -14.60 -13.47 5.36
C VAL A 425 -14.15 -14.53 4.38
N ILE A 426 -14.84 -15.69 4.34
CA ILE A 426 -14.52 -16.76 3.38
C ILE A 426 -14.75 -16.28 1.95
N ALA A 427 -15.92 -15.69 1.67
CA ALA A 427 -16.26 -15.18 0.35
C ALA A 427 -15.28 -14.09 -0.12
N ALA A 428 -14.94 -13.13 0.73
CA ALA A 428 -13.95 -12.09 0.43
C ALA A 428 -12.55 -12.66 0.18
N PHE A 429 -12.13 -13.67 0.96
CA PHE A 429 -10.88 -14.37 0.73
C PHE A 429 -10.90 -15.12 -0.62
N CYS A 430 -11.99 -15.82 -0.94
CA CYS A 430 -12.15 -16.56 -2.18
C CYS A 430 -12.15 -15.65 -3.42
N ALA A 431 -12.69 -14.43 -3.31
CA ALA A 431 -12.70 -13.45 -4.40
C ALA A 431 -11.30 -13.13 -4.93
N TYR A 432 -10.26 -13.16 -4.09
CA TYR A 432 -8.87 -12.99 -4.57
C TYR A 432 -8.48 -14.08 -5.58
N PHE A 433 -8.97 -15.32 -5.39
CA PHE A 433 -8.71 -16.44 -6.28
C PHE A 433 -9.57 -16.40 -7.52
N VAL A 434 -10.88 -16.25 -7.31
CA VAL A 434 -11.87 -16.23 -8.38
C VAL A 434 -11.58 -15.12 -9.39
N PHE A 435 -11.32 -13.89 -8.94
CA PHE A 435 -11.09 -12.75 -9.83
C PHE A 435 -9.61 -12.46 -10.12
N ASN A 436 -8.72 -13.37 -9.74
CA ASN A 436 -7.28 -13.25 -9.94
C ASN A 436 -6.66 -11.94 -9.40
N LEU A 437 -7.05 -11.52 -8.19
CA LEU A 437 -6.63 -10.25 -7.57
C LEU A 437 -5.42 -10.42 -6.66
N ALA A 438 -4.38 -9.58 -6.80
CA ALA A 438 -3.28 -9.59 -5.83
C ALA A 438 -3.72 -9.18 -4.43
N TYR A 439 -3.07 -9.76 -3.42
CA TYR A 439 -3.27 -9.32 -2.04
C TYR A 439 -2.77 -7.89 -1.83
N PRO A 440 -3.56 -7.03 -1.17
CA PRO A 440 -3.12 -5.68 -0.86
C PRO A 440 -1.92 -5.73 0.10
N PRO A 441 -0.93 -4.83 -0.03
CA PRO A 441 0.24 -4.81 0.84
C PRO A 441 -0.07 -4.73 2.33
N TYR A 442 -1.21 -4.12 2.68
CA TYR A 442 -1.65 -3.87 4.06
C TYR A 442 -2.46 -5.01 4.71
N LEU A 443 -2.83 -6.07 3.95
CA LEU A 443 -3.40 -7.33 4.50
C LEU A 443 -2.59 -8.57 4.08
N LYS A 444 -1.43 -8.36 3.45
CA LYS A 444 -0.68 -9.44 2.80
C LYS A 444 -0.33 -10.55 3.78
N LYS A 445 -0.02 -10.25 5.04
CA LYS A 445 0.38 -11.28 6.02
C LYS A 445 -0.80 -12.12 6.45
N THR A 446 -1.94 -11.50 6.76
CA THR A 446 -3.17 -12.21 7.12
C THR A 446 -3.62 -13.13 6.00
N LEU A 447 -3.73 -12.60 4.77
CA LEU A 447 -4.18 -13.38 3.62
C LEU A 447 -3.20 -14.51 3.26
N THR A 448 -1.89 -14.25 3.34
CA THR A 448 -0.87 -15.30 3.12
C THR A 448 -0.94 -16.39 4.21
N PHE A 449 -1.18 -16.03 5.47
CA PHE A 449 -1.35 -16.99 6.56
C PHE A 449 -2.60 -17.85 6.35
N LEU A 450 -3.73 -17.25 5.97
CA LEU A 450 -4.95 -17.98 5.63
C LEU A 450 -4.71 -18.95 4.45
N GLN A 451 -4.10 -18.47 3.37
CA GLN A 451 -3.80 -19.28 2.20
C GLN A 451 -2.87 -20.46 2.53
N ARG A 452 -1.69 -20.18 3.07
CA ARG A 452 -0.59 -21.15 3.13
C ARG A 452 -0.57 -21.98 4.40
N THR A 453 -1.09 -21.45 5.51
CA THR A 453 -1.09 -22.16 6.80
C THR A 453 -2.44 -22.81 7.07
N ILE A 454 -3.54 -22.07 6.93
CA ILE A 454 -4.87 -22.57 7.29
C ILE A 454 -5.44 -23.46 6.18
N LEU A 455 -5.38 -23.01 4.94
CA LEU A 455 -5.98 -23.72 3.81
C LEU A 455 -5.01 -24.62 3.06
N ASN A 456 -3.70 -24.52 3.34
CA ASN A 456 -2.64 -25.26 2.67
C ASN A 456 -2.68 -25.13 1.13
N ILE A 457 -3.03 -23.94 0.63
CA ILE A 457 -3.01 -23.61 -0.79
C ILE A 457 -1.61 -23.11 -1.14
N THR A 458 -0.99 -23.74 -2.14
CA THR A 458 0.32 -23.35 -2.68
C THR A 458 0.19 -23.08 -4.18
N GLU A 459 0.90 -22.05 -4.65
CA GLU A 459 0.97 -21.68 -6.06
C GLU A 459 2.39 -21.92 -6.61
N VAL A 460 2.48 -22.19 -7.91
CA VAL A 460 3.78 -22.41 -8.58
C VAL A 460 4.64 -21.15 -8.45
N GLY A 461 5.88 -21.32 -7.95
CA GLY A 461 6.80 -20.20 -7.72
C GLY A 461 6.64 -19.52 -6.36
N ASP A 462 5.81 -20.06 -5.47
CA ASP A 462 5.72 -19.57 -4.09
C ASP A 462 7.08 -19.57 -3.39
N LYS A 463 7.46 -18.40 -2.86
CA LYS A 463 8.68 -18.25 -2.05
C LYS A 463 8.49 -18.86 -0.66
N ALA A 464 9.55 -18.97 0.11
CA ALA A 464 9.44 -19.30 1.54
C ALA A 464 8.53 -18.28 2.26
N LEU A 465 7.82 -18.75 3.30
CA LEU A 465 6.99 -17.87 4.12
C LEU A 465 7.85 -16.77 4.77
N PRO A 466 7.38 -15.51 4.80
CA PRO A 466 8.07 -14.45 5.52
C PRO A 466 8.28 -14.81 6.98
N VAL A 467 9.43 -14.45 7.55
CA VAL A 467 9.78 -14.71 8.97
C VAL A 467 8.68 -14.25 9.93
N THR A 468 8.01 -13.13 9.63
CA THR A 468 6.87 -12.65 10.43
C THR A 468 5.74 -13.67 10.50
N ILE A 469 5.41 -14.34 9.39
CA ILE A 469 4.35 -15.35 9.35
C ILE A 469 4.81 -16.61 10.08
N THR A 470 6.04 -17.07 9.85
CA THR A 470 6.62 -18.24 10.55
C THR A 470 6.64 -18.05 12.07
N ARG A 471 7.00 -16.85 12.55
CA ARG A 471 6.94 -16.53 14.00
C ARG A 471 5.53 -16.60 14.55
N THR A 472 4.54 -16.10 13.80
CA THR A 472 3.13 -16.21 14.19
C THR A 472 2.65 -17.65 14.22
N ILE A 473 3.05 -18.48 13.25
CA ILE A 473 2.72 -19.92 13.23
C ILE A 473 3.20 -20.58 14.53
N ASN A 474 4.44 -20.34 14.96
CA ASN A 474 4.98 -20.90 16.20
C ASN A 474 4.29 -20.40 17.48
N LEU A 475 3.56 -19.28 17.42
CA LEU A 475 2.76 -18.79 18.54
C LEU A 475 1.35 -19.41 18.55
N LEU A 476 0.84 -19.81 17.39
CA LEU A 476 -0.53 -20.28 17.19
C LEU A 476 -0.64 -21.82 17.14
N PHE A 477 0.37 -22.54 16.67
CA PHE A 477 0.44 -24.00 16.71
C PHE A 477 1.44 -24.41 17.78
#